data_AF-A0A140LDV0-F1
#
_entry.id   AF-A0A140LDV0-F1
#
_cell.length_a   1.000
_cell.length_b   1.000
_cell.length_c   1.000
_cell.angle_alpha   90.00
_cell.angle_beta   90.00
_cell.angle_gamma   90.00
#
_symmetry.space_group_name_H-M   'P 1'
#
loop_
_entity.id
_entity.type
_entity.pdbx_description
1 polymer ?
#
loop_
_entity_poly.entity_id
_entity_poly.type
_entity_poly.pdbx_seq_one_letter_code
_entity_poly.pdbx_strand_id
1 'polypeptide(L)'
;MAREQKVDGIVAVGGGSVMDAAKGINILINSPPPINQYFGNPFFKPGVPVVMVVTTAGTGSESTGVAVITDTVNNVKNSVFGVASLGILDPEATISLPKDATVHTGMDAFAHAAEAITAKLPNPKSQLLAFDAINKIIKYLPVAAEDCVNIEARANMLLASNFAGIAFNDALVHLGHAIAHTIGAKFHVVHGEACALALPEVMKYAATVDASRVKIVGEAMGLDFSGKESGEEIGEKVAQAIRRFMKGLGIRPLRELGISKEDLLGTVDMVFKDPCYSFVPRQLEREEILKILENMYENY
;
A
#
# COMPACT_ATOMS: atom_id res chain seq x y z
N MET A 1 -19.38 9.01 -22.74
CA MET A 1 -19.13 10.39 -22.29
C MET A 1 -17.79 10.96 -22.76
N ALA A 2 -16.62 10.60 -22.20
CA ALA A 2 -15.34 11.26 -22.52
C ALA A 2 -15.01 11.33 -24.03
N ARG A 3 -15.18 10.21 -24.76
CA ARG A 3 -15.02 10.17 -26.23
C ARG A 3 -16.04 11.03 -26.98
N GLU A 4 -17.30 11.01 -26.55
CA GLU A 4 -18.39 11.76 -27.19
C GLU A 4 -18.18 13.27 -27.04
N GLN A 5 -17.71 13.69 -25.85
CA GLN A 5 -17.40 15.07 -25.53
C GLN A 5 -16.03 15.53 -26.07
N LYS A 6 -15.26 14.63 -26.68
CA LYS A 6 -13.92 14.89 -27.23
C LYS A 6 -13.00 15.60 -26.24
N VAL A 7 -13.00 15.12 -24.99
CA VAL A 7 -12.15 15.69 -23.94
C VAL A 7 -10.68 15.62 -24.34
N ASP A 8 -9.94 16.70 -24.08
CA ASP A 8 -8.51 16.87 -24.40
C ASP A 8 -7.60 16.77 -23.17
N GLY A 9 -8.19 16.53 -21.99
CA GLY A 9 -7.52 16.29 -20.73
C GLY A 9 -8.44 15.68 -19.69
N ILE A 10 -7.86 15.10 -18.64
CA ILE A 10 -8.58 14.57 -17.48
C ILE A 10 -8.01 15.23 -16.22
N VAL A 11 -8.90 15.75 -15.37
CA VAL A 11 -8.55 16.20 -14.02
C VAL A 11 -9.23 15.28 -13.01
N ALA A 12 -8.42 14.54 -12.26
CA ALA A 12 -8.88 13.63 -11.22
C ALA A 12 -8.71 14.31 -9.86
N VAL A 13 -9.80 14.54 -9.13
CA VAL A 13 -9.77 15.13 -7.77
C VAL A 13 -10.30 14.07 -6.81
N GLY A 14 -9.41 13.48 -6.01
CA GLY A 14 -9.82 12.38 -5.13
C GLY A 14 -8.66 11.56 -4.59
N GLY A 15 -8.99 10.43 -3.98
CA GLY A 15 -8.02 9.44 -3.53
C GLY A 15 -7.68 8.42 -4.62
N GLY A 16 -7.04 7.32 -4.23
CA GLY A 16 -6.60 6.25 -5.14
C GLY A 16 -7.69 5.76 -6.11
N SER A 17 -8.92 5.53 -5.65
CA SER A 17 -10.00 5.06 -6.51
C SER A 17 -10.35 6.03 -7.65
N VAL A 18 -10.31 7.34 -7.40
CA VAL A 18 -10.59 8.36 -8.44
C VAL A 18 -9.41 8.45 -9.41
N MET A 19 -8.19 8.41 -8.90
CA MET A 19 -6.97 8.43 -9.71
C MET A 19 -6.84 7.20 -10.62
N ASP A 20 -7.14 6.02 -10.10
CA ASP A 20 -7.11 4.76 -10.85
C ASP A 20 -8.23 4.72 -11.91
N ALA A 21 -9.43 5.20 -11.57
CA ALA A 21 -10.50 5.37 -12.54
C ALA A 21 -10.11 6.33 -13.66
N ALA A 22 -9.44 7.45 -13.35
CA ALA A 22 -8.95 8.39 -14.35
C ALA A 22 -7.92 7.77 -15.31
N LYS A 23 -6.98 6.98 -14.79
CA LYS A 23 -6.03 6.20 -15.60
C LYS A 23 -6.76 5.21 -16.52
N GLY A 24 -7.74 4.47 -16.00
CA GLY A 24 -8.55 3.54 -16.78
C GLY A 24 -9.37 4.24 -17.89
N ILE A 25 -10.00 5.37 -17.57
CA ILE A 25 -10.70 6.21 -18.55
C ILE A 25 -9.73 6.70 -19.63
N ASN A 26 -8.51 7.08 -19.25
CA ASN A 26 -7.50 7.57 -20.19
C ASN A 26 -7.07 6.51 -21.21
N ILE A 27 -6.85 5.26 -20.76
CA ILE A 27 -6.57 4.12 -21.66
C ILE A 27 -7.71 3.97 -22.67
N LEU A 28 -8.95 4.03 -22.18
CA LEU A 28 -10.14 3.88 -22.99
C LEU A 28 -10.48 5.13 -23.80
N ILE A 29 -9.79 6.26 -23.73
CA ILE A 29 -10.10 7.40 -24.62
C ILE A 29 -9.79 7.02 -26.08
N ASN A 30 -8.63 6.41 -26.32
CA ASN A 30 -8.16 6.07 -27.67
C ASN A 30 -8.11 4.56 -27.94
N SER A 31 -8.40 3.70 -26.96
CA SER A 31 -8.34 2.25 -27.09
C SER A 31 -9.73 1.59 -26.94
N PRO A 32 -10.09 0.54 -27.70
CA PRO A 32 -11.41 -0.11 -27.63
C PRO A 32 -11.76 -0.65 -26.23
N PRO A 33 -13.03 -0.56 -25.77
CA PRO A 33 -13.46 -1.23 -24.53
C PRO A 33 -13.60 -2.76 -24.74
N PRO A 34 -13.69 -3.56 -23.64
CA PRO A 34 -13.67 -3.16 -22.24
C PRO A 34 -12.26 -3.04 -21.64
N ILE A 35 -12.18 -2.44 -20.44
CA ILE A 35 -10.91 -2.21 -19.72
C ILE A 35 -10.16 -3.51 -19.39
N ASN A 36 -10.87 -4.63 -19.23
CA ASN A 36 -10.27 -5.91 -18.86
C ASN A 36 -9.34 -6.49 -19.94
N GLN A 37 -9.43 -6.04 -21.19
CA GLN A 37 -8.45 -6.39 -22.25
C GLN A 37 -7.05 -5.84 -21.98
N TYR A 38 -6.94 -4.85 -21.07
CA TYR A 38 -5.69 -4.16 -20.76
C TYR A 38 -5.07 -4.61 -19.43
N PHE A 39 -5.65 -5.60 -18.74
CA PHE A 39 -5.07 -6.13 -17.51
C PHE A 39 -3.70 -6.75 -17.78
N GLY A 40 -2.67 -6.23 -17.10
CA GLY A 40 -1.28 -6.64 -17.29
C GLY A 40 -0.72 -6.36 -18.71
N ASN A 41 -1.47 -5.66 -19.56
CA ASN A 41 -1.11 -5.45 -20.95
C ASN A 41 -0.69 -3.98 -21.19
N PRO A 42 0.59 -3.72 -21.51
CA PRO A 42 1.08 -2.36 -21.74
C PRO A 42 0.74 -1.82 -23.14
N PHE A 43 0.13 -2.61 -24.02
CA PHE A 43 -0.14 -2.23 -25.39
C PHE A 43 -1.53 -1.57 -25.53
N PHE A 44 -1.55 -0.25 -25.47
CA PHE A 44 -2.73 0.59 -25.73
C PHE A 44 -2.32 1.89 -26.43
N LYS A 45 -3.28 2.58 -27.05
CA LYS A 45 -2.99 3.87 -27.68
C LYS A 45 -2.81 4.94 -26.59
N PRO A 46 -1.80 5.83 -26.70
CA PRO A 46 -1.64 6.93 -25.76
C PRO A 46 -2.94 7.74 -25.60
N GLY A 47 -3.26 8.10 -24.36
CA GLY A 47 -4.44 8.90 -24.03
C GLY A 47 -4.17 10.40 -24.12
N VAL A 48 -4.89 11.17 -23.32
CA VAL A 48 -4.74 12.62 -23.13
C VAL A 48 -3.97 12.91 -21.83
N PRO A 49 -3.51 14.15 -21.58
CA PRO A 49 -2.93 14.52 -20.30
C PRO A 49 -3.86 14.23 -19.11
N VAL A 50 -3.29 13.71 -18.03
CA VAL A 50 -4.01 13.40 -16.78
C VAL A 50 -3.38 14.18 -15.63
N VAL A 51 -4.14 15.11 -15.05
CA VAL A 51 -3.76 15.87 -13.86
C VAL A 51 -4.47 15.28 -12.65
N MET A 52 -3.76 15.06 -11.56
CA MET A 52 -4.30 14.49 -10.33
C MET A 52 -4.15 15.46 -9.16
N VAL A 53 -5.25 15.82 -8.51
CA VAL A 53 -5.30 16.57 -7.26
C VAL A 53 -5.59 15.57 -6.13
N VAL A 54 -4.59 15.33 -5.30
CA VAL A 54 -4.60 14.25 -4.33
C VAL A 54 -5.33 14.68 -3.05
N THR A 55 -6.33 13.91 -2.64
CA THR A 55 -7.12 14.19 -1.40
C THR A 55 -6.87 13.18 -0.28
N THR A 56 -6.02 12.17 -0.52
CA THR A 56 -5.65 11.14 0.47
C THR A 56 -4.16 10.87 0.44
N ALA A 57 -3.52 10.82 1.61
CA ALA A 57 -2.12 10.44 1.75
C ALA A 57 -2.01 8.92 2.04
N GLY A 58 -1.99 8.11 0.98
CA GLY A 58 -1.79 6.65 1.09
C GLY A 58 -1.26 6.01 -0.17
N THR A 59 -2.06 5.99 -1.24
CA THR A 59 -1.79 5.14 -2.41
C THR A 59 -0.63 5.59 -3.30
N GLY A 60 -0.26 6.89 -3.26
CA GLY A 60 0.74 7.47 -4.15
C GLY A 60 0.42 7.33 -5.65
N SER A 61 -0.85 7.08 -6.02
CA SER A 61 -1.24 6.75 -7.40
C SER A 61 -0.93 7.88 -8.39
N GLU A 62 -0.80 9.13 -7.93
CA GLU A 62 -0.30 10.23 -8.76
C GLU A 62 1.13 10.05 -9.26
N SER A 63 1.90 9.14 -8.65
CA SER A 63 3.30 8.85 -8.99
C SER A 63 3.54 7.42 -9.48
N THR A 64 2.51 6.58 -9.54
CA THR A 64 2.64 5.19 -10.00
C THR A 64 2.24 5.04 -11.46
N GLY A 65 2.87 4.08 -12.14
CA GLY A 65 2.56 3.68 -13.52
C GLY A 65 1.44 2.64 -13.63
N VAL A 66 0.75 2.34 -12.52
CA VAL A 66 -0.31 1.33 -12.46
C VAL A 66 -1.61 1.93 -11.92
N ALA A 67 -2.74 1.36 -12.32
CA ALA A 67 -4.05 1.60 -11.74
C ALA A 67 -4.70 0.26 -11.39
N VAL A 68 -5.27 0.15 -10.20
CA VAL A 68 -5.94 -1.06 -9.74
C VAL A 68 -7.44 -0.96 -10.02
N ILE A 69 -7.92 -1.84 -10.91
CA ILE A 69 -9.31 -1.88 -11.35
C ILE A 69 -9.95 -3.18 -10.86
N THR A 70 -11.16 -3.08 -10.32
CA THR A 70 -11.93 -4.27 -9.94
C THR A 70 -12.51 -4.93 -11.18
N ASP A 71 -12.14 -6.19 -11.41
CA ASP A 71 -12.75 -7.06 -12.41
C ASP A 71 -14.05 -7.63 -11.86
N THR A 72 -15.18 -7.04 -12.24
CA THR A 72 -16.52 -7.46 -11.79
C THR A 72 -16.97 -8.78 -12.40
N VAL A 73 -16.28 -9.32 -13.41
CA VAL A 73 -16.58 -10.63 -13.99
C VAL A 73 -15.97 -11.73 -13.11
N ASN A 74 -14.71 -11.54 -12.70
CA ASN A 74 -13.95 -12.55 -11.94
C ASN A 74 -13.89 -12.27 -10.43
N ASN A 75 -14.44 -11.14 -9.96
CA ASN A 75 -14.39 -10.69 -8.56
C ASN A 75 -12.98 -10.61 -7.98
N VAL A 76 -12.02 -10.14 -8.80
CA VAL A 76 -10.63 -9.92 -8.40
C VAL A 76 -10.20 -8.51 -8.75
N LYS A 77 -9.14 -8.01 -8.11
CA LYS A 77 -8.50 -6.76 -8.52
C LYS A 77 -7.38 -7.07 -9.51
N ASN A 78 -7.34 -6.34 -10.62
CA ASN A 78 -6.30 -6.43 -11.63
C ASN A 78 -5.74 -5.05 -11.95
N SER A 79 -4.53 -5.02 -12.49
CA SER A 79 -3.83 -3.76 -12.77
C SER A 79 -3.78 -3.47 -14.27
N VAL A 80 -3.98 -2.20 -14.62
CA VAL A 80 -3.67 -1.65 -15.95
C VAL A 80 -2.51 -0.67 -15.83
N PHE A 81 -1.76 -0.47 -16.91
CA PHE A 81 -0.68 0.52 -16.93
C PHE A 81 -1.21 1.90 -17.30
N GLY A 82 -0.85 2.91 -16.53
CA GLY A 82 -1.25 4.30 -16.77
C GLY A 82 -0.50 5.25 -15.86
N VAL A 83 0.01 6.34 -16.44
CA VAL A 83 0.77 7.37 -15.73
C VAL A 83 -0.01 8.68 -15.67
N ALA A 84 0.13 9.42 -14.58
CA ALA A 84 -0.27 10.82 -14.53
C ALA A 84 0.73 11.69 -15.30
N SER A 85 0.23 12.79 -15.85
CA SER A 85 1.06 13.85 -16.43
C SER A 85 1.53 14.84 -15.36
N LEU A 86 0.72 15.07 -14.33
CA LEU A 86 1.03 15.94 -13.20
C LEU A 86 0.27 15.48 -11.94
N GLY A 87 0.99 15.29 -10.84
CA GLY A 87 0.41 15.13 -9.51
C GLY A 87 0.53 16.43 -8.72
N ILE A 88 -0.57 16.88 -8.12
CA ILE A 88 -0.66 18.08 -7.28
C ILE A 88 -0.90 17.62 -5.84
N LEU A 89 0.11 17.86 -5.00
CA LEU A 89 0.08 17.59 -3.56
C LEU A 89 -0.25 18.88 -2.82
N ASP A 90 -1.54 19.12 -2.59
CA ASP A 90 -2.03 20.27 -1.84
C ASP A 90 -2.57 19.79 -0.48
N PRO A 91 -1.92 20.14 0.66
CA PRO A 91 -2.40 19.72 1.98
C PRO A 91 -3.81 20.24 2.29
N GLU A 92 -4.23 21.39 1.75
CA GLU A 92 -5.57 21.93 1.97
C GLU A 92 -6.64 21.02 1.36
N ALA A 93 -6.32 20.29 0.29
CA ALA A 93 -7.23 19.32 -0.33
C ALA A 93 -7.45 18.05 0.52
N THR A 94 -6.76 17.91 1.66
CA THR A 94 -6.82 16.72 2.52
C THR A 94 -7.44 16.98 3.90
N ILE A 95 -7.67 18.24 4.29
CA ILE A 95 -8.11 18.58 5.65
C ILE A 95 -9.52 18.06 5.99
N SER A 96 -10.34 17.78 4.98
CA SER A 96 -11.67 17.18 5.15
C SER A 96 -11.63 15.66 5.33
N LEU A 97 -10.46 15.02 5.20
CA LEU A 97 -10.32 13.57 5.34
C LEU A 97 -10.49 13.17 6.82
N PRO A 98 -11.47 12.31 7.17
CA PRO A 98 -11.68 11.90 8.55
C PRO A 98 -10.47 11.20 9.17
N LYS A 99 -10.42 11.17 10.51
CA LYS A 99 -9.36 10.50 11.28
C LYS A 99 -9.10 9.08 10.81
N ASP A 100 -10.13 8.23 10.76
CA ASP A 100 -9.96 6.81 10.41
C ASP A 100 -9.42 6.64 8.99
N ALA A 101 -9.94 7.42 8.04
CA ALA A 101 -9.44 7.40 6.66
C ALA A 101 -7.98 7.87 6.60
N THR A 102 -7.59 8.88 7.38
CA THR A 102 -6.21 9.38 7.49
C THR A 102 -5.28 8.30 8.04
N VAL A 103 -5.69 7.61 9.10
CA VAL A 103 -4.93 6.49 9.69
C VAL A 103 -4.77 5.35 8.69
N HIS A 104 -5.86 4.91 8.06
CA HIS A 104 -5.83 3.81 7.11
C HIS A 104 -4.94 4.14 5.90
N THR A 105 -5.09 5.31 5.29
CA THR A 105 -4.24 5.68 4.15
C THR A 105 -2.78 5.86 4.57
N GLY A 106 -2.51 6.42 5.75
CA GLY A 106 -1.14 6.53 6.26
C GLY A 106 -0.46 5.17 6.50
N MET A 107 -1.20 4.18 7.00
CA MET A 107 -0.68 2.82 7.17
C MET A 107 -0.50 2.07 5.84
N ASP A 108 -1.31 2.38 4.83
CA ASP A 108 -1.10 1.91 3.46
C ASP A 108 0.23 2.44 2.90
N ALA A 109 0.49 3.75 3.02
CA ALA A 109 1.78 4.34 2.65
C ALA A 109 2.97 3.74 3.43
N PHE A 110 2.77 3.39 4.71
CA PHE A 110 3.79 2.69 5.49
C PHE A 110 4.11 1.34 4.85
N ALA A 111 3.07 0.52 4.61
CA ALA A 111 3.24 -0.81 4.03
C ALA A 111 3.93 -0.75 2.67
N HIS A 112 3.55 0.19 1.80
CA HIS A 112 4.25 0.45 0.54
C HIS A 112 5.75 0.68 0.73
N ALA A 113 6.13 1.57 1.66
CA ALA A 113 7.54 1.89 1.91
C ALA A 113 8.32 0.71 2.52
N ALA A 114 7.74 0.03 3.51
CA ALA A 114 8.39 -1.12 4.16
C ALA A 114 8.55 -2.31 3.20
N GLU A 115 7.54 -2.58 2.37
CA GLU A 115 7.63 -3.63 1.35
C GLU A 115 8.60 -3.24 0.23
N ALA A 116 8.68 -1.97 -0.16
CA ALA A 116 9.67 -1.51 -1.15
C ALA A 116 11.12 -1.71 -0.67
N ILE A 117 11.41 -1.50 0.63
CA ILE A 117 12.73 -1.76 1.21
C ILE A 117 13.06 -3.24 1.22
N THR A 118 12.06 -4.08 1.50
CA THR A 118 12.18 -5.54 1.66
C THR A 118 11.82 -6.30 0.39
N ALA A 119 11.66 -5.62 -0.74
CA ALA A 119 11.19 -6.21 -1.98
C ALA A 119 12.20 -7.18 -2.60
N LYS A 120 11.70 -8.03 -3.50
CA LYS A 120 12.50 -8.96 -4.30
C LYS A 120 13.49 -8.27 -5.24
N LEU A 121 13.13 -7.09 -5.76
CA LEU A 121 13.95 -6.29 -6.68
C LEU A 121 14.28 -4.93 -6.06
N PRO A 122 15.10 -4.90 -5.00
CA PRO A 122 15.40 -3.67 -4.31
C PRO A 122 16.33 -2.78 -5.14
N ASN A 123 16.18 -1.46 -4.98
CA ASN A 123 17.10 -0.50 -5.57
C ASN A 123 17.40 0.68 -4.62
N PRO A 124 18.55 1.35 -4.75
CA PRO A 124 18.95 2.42 -3.84
C PRO A 124 17.97 3.61 -3.80
N LYS A 125 17.32 3.94 -4.92
CA LYS A 125 16.35 5.03 -5.00
C LYS A 125 15.12 4.73 -4.16
N SER A 126 14.52 3.55 -4.35
CA SER A 126 13.36 3.11 -3.58
C SER A 126 13.67 3.03 -2.09
N GLN A 127 14.84 2.52 -1.71
CA GLN A 127 15.25 2.45 -0.31
C GLN A 127 15.37 3.84 0.32
N LEU A 128 16.00 4.82 -0.37
CA LEU A 128 16.15 6.18 0.13
C LEU A 128 14.78 6.86 0.35
N LEU A 129 13.90 6.77 -0.63
CA LEU A 129 12.56 7.37 -0.57
C LEU A 129 11.69 6.69 0.48
N ALA A 130 11.71 5.36 0.56
CA ALA A 130 10.95 4.60 1.53
C ALA A 130 11.41 4.85 2.97
N PHE A 131 12.72 5.01 3.20
CA PHE A 131 13.25 5.37 4.52
C PHE A 131 12.68 6.71 5.00
N ASP A 132 12.75 7.74 4.17
CA ASP A 132 12.22 9.06 4.51
C ASP A 132 10.68 9.04 4.65
N ALA A 133 9.99 8.26 3.81
CA ALA A 133 8.54 8.06 3.93
C ALA A 133 8.16 7.47 5.30
N ILE A 134 8.81 6.39 5.73
CA ILE A 134 8.54 5.77 7.05
C ILE A 134 8.84 6.77 8.18
N ASN A 135 9.96 7.50 8.11
CA ASN A 135 10.32 8.49 9.12
C ASN A 135 9.24 9.57 9.27
N LYS A 136 8.75 10.10 8.14
CA LYS A 136 7.65 11.07 8.11
C LYS A 136 6.36 10.48 8.64
N ILE A 137 6.01 9.25 8.27
CA ILE A 137 4.77 8.60 8.72
C ILE A 137 4.80 8.44 10.24
N ILE A 138 5.89 7.92 10.81
CA ILE A 138 6.03 7.76 12.26
C ILE A 138 5.86 9.09 12.99
N LYS A 139 6.42 10.17 12.43
CA LYS A 139 6.36 11.51 13.06
C LYS A 139 5.00 12.20 12.90
N TYR A 140 4.39 12.15 11.72
CA TYR A 140 3.28 13.04 11.36
C TYR A 140 1.93 12.34 11.25
N LEU A 141 1.85 11.01 11.08
CA LEU A 141 0.56 10.32 11.01
C LEU A 141 -0.26 10.45 12.30
N PRO A 142 0.31 10.29 13.52
CA PRO A 142 -0.45 10.51 14.74
C PRO A 142 -0.99 11.94 14.83
N VAL A 143 -0.17 12.93 14.46
CA VAL A 143 -0.55 14.36 14.48
C VAL A 143 -1.68 14.63 13.49
N ALA A 144 -1.59 14.13 12.26
CA ALA A 144 -2.62 14.31 11.23
C ALA A 144 -3.93 13.58 11.58
N ALA A 145 -3.85 12.48 12.33
CA ALA A 145 -5.02 11.73 12.79
C ALA A 145 -5.73 12.42 13.97
N GLU A 146 -4.99 13.03 14.89
CA GLU A 146 -5.54 13.75 16.04
C GLU A 146 -6.03 15.15 15.68
N ASP A 147 -5.25 15.90 14.89
CA ASP A 147 -5.57 17.22 14.37
C ASP A 147 -5.66 17.18 12.84
N CYS A 148 -6.85 16.83 12.35
CA CYS A 148 -7.14 16.62 10.93
C CYS A 148 -6.94 17.88 10.06
N VAL A 149 -6.85 19.08 10.64
CA VAL A 149 -6.63 20.33 9.91
C VAL A 149 -5.19 20.85 10.02
N ASN A 150 -4.31 20.09 10.68
CA ASN A 150 -2.89 20.43 10.79
C ASN A 150 -2.18 20.38 9.43
N ILE A 151 -2.00 21.54 8.80
CA ILE A 151 -1.42 21.64 7.44
C ILE A 151 -0.01 21.06 7.35
N GLU A 152 0.84 21.23 8.37
CA GLU A 152 2.19 20.69 8.38
C GLU A 152 2.18 19.15 8.37
N ALA A 153 1.34 18.55 9.22
CA ALA A 153 1.20 17.10 9.29
C ALA A 153 0.60 16.55 7.98
N ARG A 154 -0.43 17.22 7.43
CA ARG A 154 -1.02 16.86 6.13
C ARG A 154 -0.01 16.93 4.99
N ALA A 155 0.79 17.99 4.92
CA ALA A 155 1.82 18.18 3.89
C ALA A 155 2.89 17.07 3.97
N ASN A 156 3.38 16.77 5.17
CA ASN A 156 4.37 15.72 5.34
C ASN A 156 3.80 14.32 5.05
N MET A 157 2.53 14.07 5.37
CA MET A 157 1.87 12.81 5.00
C MET A 157 1.69 12.66 3.49
N LEU A 158 1.32 13.74 2.78
CA LEU A 158 1.28 13.74 1.30
C LEU A 158 2.65 13.42 0.71
N LEU A 159 3.72 14.08 1.20
CA LEU A 159 5.09 13.78 0.75
C LEU A 159 5.48 12.33 1.07
N ALA A 160 5.14 11.83 2.26
CA ALA A 160 5.45 10.45 2.63
C ALA A 160 4.73 9.44 1.72
N SER A 161 3.44 9.65 1.45
CA SER A 161 2.69 8.81 0.51
C SER A 161 3.25 8.88 -0.90
N ASN A 162 3.65 10.07 -1.36
CA ASN A 162 4.26 10.26 -2.66
C ASN A 162 5.60 9.51 -2.77
N PHE A 163 6.47 9.63 -1.77
CA PHE A 163 7.77 8.97 -1.73
C PHE A 163 7.62 7.45 -1.64
N ALA A 164 6.68 6.96 -0.83
CA ALA A 164 6.31 5.55 -0.81
C ALA A 164 5.83 5.09 -2.20
N GLY A 165 4.96 5.89 -2.85
CA GLY A 165 4.48 5.69 -4.21
C GLY A 165 5.58 5.48 -5.23
N ILE A 166 6.54 6.41 -5.29
CA ILE A 166 7.70 6.32 -6.17
C ILE A 166 8.57 5.11 -5.82
N ALA A 167 8.74 4.81 -4.53
CA ALA A 167 9.56 3.69 -4.08
C ALA A 167 8.98 2.34 -4.50
N PHE A 168 7.70 2.09 -4.23
CA PHE A 168 7.06 0.81 -4.54
C PHE A 168 6.74 0.69 -6.04
N ASN A 169 6.58 1.78 -6.77
CA ASN A 169 6.42 1.71 -8.23
C ASN A 169 7.58 0.95 -8.90
N ASP A 170 8.80 1.15 -8.39
CA ASP A 170 10.00 0.54 -8.96
C ASP A 170 10.40 -0.77 -8.28
N ALA A 171 10.22 -0.86 -6.96
CA ALA A 171 10.61 -2.04 -6.18
C ALA A 171 9.51 -3.11 -6.12
N LEU A 172 8.25 -2.71 -6.37
CA LEU A 172 7.01 -3.45 -6.14
C LEU A 172 6.74 -3.75 -4.66
N VAL A 173 5.51 -4.19 -4.39
CA VAL A 173 5.05 -4.72 -3.10
C VAL A 173 4.90 -6.23 -3.18
N HIS A 174 4.79 -6.92 -2.05
CA HIS A 174 4.84 -8.37 -1.99
C HIS A 174 3.76 -8.97 -1.08
N LEU A 175 4.16 -9.74 -0.06
CA LEU A 175 3.30 -10.59 0.76
C LEU A 175 2.27 -9.78 1.55
N GLY A 176 2.63 -8.59 2.05
CA GLY A 176 1.72 -7.77 2.85
C GLY A 176 0.52 -7.32 2.05
N HIS A 177 0.78 -6.80 0.84
CA HIS A 177 -0.28 -6.42 -0.10
C HIS A 177 -1.08 -7.63 -0.60
N ALA A 178 -0.44 -8.78 -0.86
CA ALA A 178 -1.16 -10.00 -1.24
C ALA A 178 -2.18 -10.45 -0.17
N ILE A 179 -1.78 -10.40 1.11
CA ILE A 179 -2.67 -10.68 2.24
C ILE A 179 -3.74 -9.59 2.36
N ALA A 180 -3.38 -8.31 2.25
CA ALA A 180 -4.31 -7.19 2.40
C ALA A 180 -5.39 -7.17 1.31
N HIS A 181 -5.03 -7.43 0.05
CA HIS A 181 -5.97 -7.60 -1.06
C HIS A 181 -6.95 -8.74 -0.80
N THR A 182 -6.42 -9.88 -0.33
CA THR A 182 -7.21 -11.08 -0.03
C THR A 182 -8.24 -10.82 1.07
N ILE A 183 -7.81 -10.26 2.20
CA ILE A 183 -8.69 -9.96 3.35
C ILE A 183 -9.69 -8.87 2.96
N GLY A 184 -9.25 -7.82 2.25
CA GLY A 184 -10.13 -6.76 1.76
C GLY A 184 -11.20 -7.26 0.79
N ALA A 185 -10.85 -8.19 -0.11
CA ALA A 185 -11.79 -8.78 -1.06
C ALA A 185 -12.80 -9.70 -0.39
N LYS A 186 -12.36 -10.55 0.56
CA LYS A 186 -13.23 -11.55 1.21
C LYS A 186 -14.11 -10.96 2.32
N PHE A 187 -13.56 -10.03 3.10
CA PHE A 187 -14.19 -9.54 4.34
C PHE A 187 -14.55 -8.05 4.30
N HIS A 188 -14.31 -7.37 3.18
CA HIS A 188 -14.58 -5.94 3.01
C HIS A 188 -13.84 -5.04 4.02
N VAL A 189 -12.68 -5.48 4.50
CA VAL A 189 -11.79 -4.67 5.34
C VAL A 189 -11.19 -3.55 4.50
N VAL A 190 -11.11 -2.35 5.09
CA VAL A 190 -10.49 -1.20 4.44
C VAL A 190 -9.02 -1.51 4.15
N HIS A 191 -8.56 -1.25 2.93
CA HIS A 191 -7.26 -1.70 2.45
C HIS A 191 -6.09 -1.36 3.39
N GLY A 192 -5.99 -0.11 3.83
CA GLY A 192 -4.95 0.32 4.76
C GLY A 192 -5.01 -0.31 6.16
N GLU A 193 -6.21 -0.67 6.64
CA GLU A 193 -6.39 -1.44 7.88
C GLU A 193 -5.85 -2.86 7.70
N ALA A 194 -6.13 -3.49 6.55
CA ALA A 194 -5.59 -4.81 6.20
C ALA A 194 -4.06 -4.80 6.01
N CYS A 195 -3.50 -3.77 5.35
CA CYS A 195 -2.06 -3.55 5.21
C CYS A 195 -1.39 -3.41 6.59
N ALA A 196 -1.97 -2.61 7.49
CA ALA A 196 -1.48 -2.43 8.85
C ALA A 196 -1.40 -3.75 9.62
N LEU A 197 -2.45 -4.58 9.51
CA LEU A 197 -2.55 -5.87 10.22
C LEU A 197 -1.58 -6.92 9.68
N ALA A 198 -1.29 -6.93 8.37
CA ALA A 198 -0.36 -7.88 7.76
C ALA A 198 1.11 -7.54 8.04
N LEU A 199 1.44 -6.24 8.08
CA LEU A 199 2.83 -5.78 8.03
C LEU A 199 3.74 -6.32 9.16
N PRO A 200 3.31 -6.45 10.43
CA PRO A 200 4.17 -7.00 11.49
C PRO A 200 4.73 -8.39 11.16
N GLU A 201 3.86 -9.32 10.73
CA GLU A 201 4.30 -10.68 10.41
C GLU A 201 5.06 -10.73 9.09
N VAL A 202 4.77 -9.83 8.15
CA VAL A 202 5.53 -9.67 6.90
C VAL A 202 6.96 -9.21 7.19
N MET A 203 7.19 -8.35 8.18
CA MET A 203 8.54 -7.95 8.59
C MET A 203 9.31 -9.10 9.25
N LYS A 204 8.64 -9.95 10.03
CA LYS A 204 9.25 -11.18 10.57
C LYS A 204 9.66 -12.12 9.44
N TYR A 205 8.76 -12.36 8.49
CA TYR A 205 9.06 -13.13 7.28
C TYR A 205 10.24 -12.52 6.51
N ALA A 206 10.21 -11.23 6.21
CA ALA A 206 11.26 -10.56 5.45
C ALA A 206 12.62 -10.65 6.15
N ALA A 207 12.65 -10.68 7.49
CA ALA A 207 13.89 -10.82 8.26
C ALA A 207 14.51 -12.22 8.13
N THR A 208 13.71 -13.25 7.84
CA THR A 208 14.22 -14.59 7.49
C THR A 208 14.93 -14.62 6.13
N VAL A 209 14.64 -13.65 5.25
CA VAL A 209 15.24 -13.53 3.92
C VAL A 209 16.44 -12.59 3.94
N ASP A 210 16.25 -11.37 4.46
CA ASP A 210 17.28 -10.35 4.58
C ASP A 210 17.00 -9.44 5.78
N ALA A 211 17.54 -9.83 6.94
CA ALA A 211 17.40 -9.06 8.18
C ALA A 211 18.00 -7.65 8.09
N SER A 212 19.00 -7.42 7.23
CA SER A 212 19.61 -6.09 7.08
C SER A 212 18.62 -5.08 6.50
N ARG A 213 17.71 -5.52 5.63
CA ARG A 213 16.64 -4.68 5.07
C ARG A 213 15.54 -4.37 6.08
N VAL A 214 15.15 -5.36 6.87
CA VAL A 214 14.17 -5.13 7.96
C VAL A 214 14.75 -4.21 9.02
N LYS A 215 16.06 -4.30 9.29
CA LYS A 215 16.76 -3.34 10.14
C LYS A 215 16.62 -1.90 9.63
N ILE A 216 16.76 -1.66 8.32
CA ILE A 216 16.55 -0.33 7.71
C ILE A 216 15.14 0.19 7.96
N VAL A 217 14.11 -0.66 7.86
CA VAL A 217 12.72 -0.31 8.22
C VAL A 217 12.66 0.13 9.70
N GLY A 218 13.27 -0.66 10.59
CA GLY A 218 13.34 -0.32 12.01
C GLY A 218 14.07 0.99 12.31
N GLU A 219 15.20 1.24 11.67
CA GLU A 219 15.97 2.49 11.80
C GLU A 219 15.15 3.69 11.30
N ALA A 220 14.43 3.53 10.19
CA ALA A 220 13.52 4.56 9.68
C ALA A 220 12.40 4.89 10.67
N MET A 221 11.95 3.89 11.44
CA MET A 221 11.00 4.06 12.54
C MET A 221 11.61 4.70 13.81
N GLY A 222 12.93 4.90 13.84
CA GLY A 222 13.65 5.40 15.03
C GLY A 222 14.01 4.32 16.04
N LEU A 223 14.11 3.05 15.63
CA LEU A 223 14.62 1.98 16.49
C LEU A 223 16.14 1.92 16.45
N ASP A 224 16.75 1.80 17.63
CA ASP A 224 18.18 1.54 17.76
C ASP A 224 18.47 0.04 17.71
N PHE A 225 19.60 -0.35 17.13
CA PHE A 225 20.07 -1.74 17.10
C PHE A 225 21.52 -1.81 17.58
N SER A 226 21.80 -2.78 18.45
CA SER A 226 23.14 -3.00 18.99
C SER A 226 24.10 -3.64 17.97
N GLY A 227 23.57 -4.25 16.92
CA GLY A 227 24.32 -5.01 15.93
C GLY A 227 24.63 -6.45 16.37
N LYS A 228 24.11 -6.89 17.52
CA LYS A 228 24.25 -8.25 18.05
C LYS A 228 22.99 -9.09 17.87
N GLU A 229 21.89 -8.46 17.47
CA GLU A 229 20.61 -9.12 17.22
C GLU A 229 20.73 -10.10 16.05
N SER A 230 20.17 -11.29 16.25
CA SER A 230 19.86 -12.24 15.17
C SER A 230 18.79 -11.68 14.23
N GLY A 231 18.65 -12.28 13.05
CA GLY A 231 17.61 -11.87 12.10
C GLY A 231 16.19 -12.00 12.68
N GLU A 232 15.93 -13.05 13.47
CA GLU A 232 14.66 -13.24 14.16
C GLU A 232 14.38 -12.14 15.18
N GLU A 233 15.38 -11.77 15.99
CA GLU A 233 15.27 -10.67 16.96
C GLU A 233 15.04 -9.31 16.27
N ILE A 234 15.69 -9.06 15.13
CA ILE A 234 15.44 -7.85 14.32
C ILE A 234 13.99 -7.84 13.82
N GLY A 235 13.54 -8.94 13.22
CA GLY A 235 12.17 -9.07 12.71
C GLY A 235 11.12 -8.85 13.79
N GLU A 236 11.28 -9.50 14.95
CA GLU A 236 10.35 -9.36 16.06
C GLU A 236 10.37 -7.95 16.66
N LYS A 237 11.54 -7.32 16.81
CA LYS A 237 11.66 -5.95 17.32
C LYS A 237 10.92 -4.94 16.44
N VAL A 238 11.08 -5.05 15.12
CA VAL A 238 10.37 -4.20 14.14
C VAL A 238 8.87 -4.50 14.16
N ALA A 239 8.46 -5.77 14.15
CA ALA A 239 7.06 -6.16 14.21
C ALA A 239 6.35 -5.60 15.46
N GLN A 240 6.98 -5.69 16.63
CA GLN A 240 6.43 -5.13 17.86
C GLN A 240 6.31 -3.61 17.82
N ALA A 241 7.27 -2.91 17.19
CA ALA A 241 7.18 -1.48 17.01
C ALA A 241 5.99 -1.10 16.12
N ILE A 242 5.75 -1.84 15.04
CA ILE A 242 4.61 -1.64 14.15
C ILE A 242 3.30 -1.90 14.88
N ARG A 243 3.20 -3.00 15.64
CA ARG A 243 2.01 -3.31 16.48
C ARG A 243 1.71 -2.19 17.48
N ARG A 244 2.73 -1.68 18.18
CA ARG A 244 2.57 -0.53 19.09
C ARG A 244 2.09 0.73 18.37
N PHE A 245 2.66 1.01 17.20
CA PHE A 245 2.29 2.17 16.39
C PHE A 245 0.84 2.09 15.91
N MET A 246 0.45 0.98 15.28
CA MET A 246 -0.91 0.80 14.78
C MET A 246 -1.96 0.79 15.91
N LYS A 247 -1.63 0.23 17.08
CA LYS A 247 -2.50 0.26 18.26
C LYS A 247 -2.68 1.69 18.79
N GLY A 248 -1.61 2.48 18.82
CA GLY A 248 -1.68 3.90 19.17
C GLY A 248 -2.55 4.72 18.21
N LEU A 249 -2.65 4.30 16.95
CA LEU A 249 -3.52 4.91 15.94
C LEU A 249 -4.97 4.40 15.96
N GLY A 250 -5.27 3.37 16.75
CA GLY A 250 -6.62 2.80 16.87
C GLY A 250 -7.02 1.80 15.78
N ILE A 251 -6.06 1.24 15.02
CA ILE A 251 -6.31 0.12 14.09
C ILE A 251 -6.87 -1.06 14.86
N ARG A 252 -8.00 -1.65 14.48
CA ARG A 252 -8.63 -2.72 15.27
C ARG A 252 -8.03 -4.10 14.96
N PRO A 253 -8.01 -5.04 15.93
CA PRO A 253 -7.63 -6.42 15.66
C PRO A 253 -8.67 -7.13 14.79
N LEU A 254 -8.25 -8.17 14.06
CA LEU A 254 -9.12 -8.95 13.16
C LEU A 254 -10.40 -9.49 13.85
N ARG A 255 -10.31 -9.89 15.12
CA ARG A 255 -11.47 -10.35 15.91
C ARG A 255 -12.56 -9.28 16.10
N GLU A 256 -12.17 -8.00 16.20
CA GLU A 256 -13.10 -6.87 16.32
C GLU A 256 -13.68 -6.45 14.97
N LEU A 257 -13.10 -6.93 13.87
CA LEU A 257 -13.64 -6.81 12.52
C LEU A 257 -14.65 -7.92 12.17
N GLY A 258 -14.96 -8.81 13.12
CA GLY A 258 -15.87 -9.94 12.90
C GLY A 258 -15.28 -11.08 12.08
N ILE A 259 -13.95 -11.11 11.90
CA ILE A 259 -13.26 -12.17 11.16
C ILE A 259 -12.86 -13.25 12.16
N SER A 260 -13.23 -14.50 11.91
CA SER A 260 -12.79 -15.64 12.71
C SER A 260 -11.40 -16.12 12.28
N LYS A 261 -10.68 -16.79 13.18
CA LYS A 261 -9.38 -17.42 12.84
C LYS A 261 -9.54 -18.41 11.69
N GLU A 262 -10.58 -19.24 11.72
CA GLU A 262 -10.85 -20.23 10.68
C GLU A 262 -11.12 -19.59 9.32
N ASP A 263 -11.92 -18.52 9.28
CA ASP A 263 -12.20 -17.79 8.05
C ASP A 263 -10.95 -17.17 7.44
N LEU A 264 -10.09 -16.60 8.29
CA LEU A 264 -8.80 -16.02 7.91
C LEU A 264 -7.86 -17.09 7.35
N LEU A 265 -7.68 -18.20 8.05
CA LEU A 265 -6.83 -19.30 7.56
C LEU A 265 -7.37 -19.88 6.24
N GLY A 266 -8.69 -19.88 6.07
CA GLY A 266 -9.35 -20.26 4.82
C GLY A 266 -9.08 -19.33 3.63
N THR A 267 -8.31 -18.24 3.80
CA THR A 267 -7.89 -17.37 2.68
C THR A 267 -6.53 -17.70 2.09
N VAL A 268 -5.82 -18.70 2.62
CA VAL A 268 -4.45 -19.03 2.17
C VAL A 268 -4.35 -19.22 0.65
N ASP A 269 -5.30 -19.89 0.02
CA ASP A 269 -5.32 -20.12 -1.44
C ASP A 269 -5.51 -18.83 -2.25
N MET A 270 -6.20 -17.84 -1.68
CA MET A 270 -6.38 -16.54 -2.30
C MET A 270 -5.09 -15.72 -2.24
N VAL A 271 -4.33 -15.82 -1.14
CA VAL A 271 -3.01 -15.15 -1.00
C VAL A 271 -2.05 -15.64 -2.09
N PHE A 272 -1.97 -16.95 -2.33
CA PHE A 272 -1.12 -17.51 -3.40
C PHE A 272 -1.54 -17.07 -4.81
N LYS A 273 -2.82 -16.76 -5.02
CA LYS A 273 -3.35 -16.34 -6.32
C LYS A 273 -3.23 -14.84 -6.56
N ASP A 274 -2.97 -14.05 -5.52
CA ASP A 274 -2.82 -12.61 -5.65
C ASP A 274 -1.56 -12.27 -6.47
N PRO A 275 -1.63 -11.35 -7.45
CA PRO A 275 -0.47 -10.98 -8.26
C PRO A 275 0.74 -10.51 -7.44
N CYS A 276 0.53 -9.84 -6.31
CA CYS A 276 1.61 -9.35 -5.45
C CYS A 276 2.44 -10.50 -4.85
N TYR A 277 1.86 -11.70 -4.70
CA TYR A 277 2.59 -12.87 -4.22
C TYR A 277 3.73 -13.29 -5.16
N SER A 278 3.63 -13.02 -6.47
CA SER A 278 4.70 -13.33 -7.43
C SER A 278 6.01 -12.55 -7.15
N PHE A 279 5.91 -11.47 -6.37
CA PHE A 279 7.02 -10.58 -6.04
C PHE A 279 7.57 -10.81 -4.62
N VAL A 280 7.18 -11.89 -3.93
CA VAL A 280 7.81 -12.23 -2.64
C VAL A 280 9.31 -12.49 -2.81
N PRO A 281 10.17 -11.95 -1.92
CA PRO A 281 11.61 -12.18 -1.95
C PRO A 281 12.01 -13.66 -1.91
N ARG A 282 11.25 -14.45 -1.14
CA ARG A 282 11.38 -15.91 -1.02
C ARG A 282 9.99 -16.55 -1.11
N GLN A 283 9.85 -17.57 -1.95
CA GLN A 283 8.61 -18.35 -1.99
C GLN A 283 8.36 -19.03 -0.64
N LEU A 284 7.10 -19.01 -0.20
CA LEU A 284 6.67 -19.65 1.03
C LEU A 284 5.90 -20.93 0.73
N GLU A 285 6.07 -21.93 1.58
CA GLU A 285 5.19 -23.09 1.60
C GLU A 285 3.83 -22.72 2.23
N ARG A 286 2.80 -23.54 1.95
CA ARG A 286 1.43 -23.29 2.44
C ARG A 286 1.39 -23.14 3.96
N GLU A 287 2.12 -24.00 4.67
CA GLU A 287 2.21 -24.02 6.12
C GLU A 287 2.82 -22.74 6.68
N GLU A 288 3.76 -22.12 5.97
CA GLU A 288 4.37 -20.86 6.39
C GLU A 288 3.37 -19.69 6.28
N ILE A 289 2.57 -19.63 5.20
CA ILE A 289 1.52 -18.61 5.06
C ILE A 289 0.42 -18.82 6.11
N LEU A 290 0.01 -20.07 6.35
CA LEU A 290 -0.95 -20.37 7.43
C LEU A 290 -0.43 -19.92 8.79
N LYS A 291 0.86 -20.11 9.07
CA LYS A 291 1.48 -19.64 10.32
C LYS A 291 1.50 -18.12 10.41
N ILE A 292 1.78 -17.42 9.30
CA ILE A 292 1.70 -15.95 9.23
C ILE A 292 0.28 -15.47 9.52
N LEU A 293 -0.73 -16.05 8.87
CA LEU A 293 -2.13 -15.69 9.09
C LEU A 293 -2.60 -16.01 10.53
N GLU A 294 -2.18 -17.14 11.08
CA GLU A 294 -2.43 -17.49 12.49
C GLU A 294 -1.81 -16.44 13.43
N ASN A 295 -0.54 -16.11 13.23
CA ASN A 295 0.14 -15.12 14.04
C ASN A 295 -0.47 -13.72 13.90
N MET A 296 -0.93 -13.33 12.70
CA MET A 296 -1.66 -12.08 12.50
C MET A 296 -2.95 -12.01 13.34
N TYR A 297 -3.62 -13.15 13.53
CA TYR A 297 -4.83 -13.24 14.36
C TYR A 297 -4.51 -13.18 15.86
N GLU A 298 -3.43 -13.85 16.28
CA GLU A 298 -3.06 -14.01 17.69
C GLU A 298 -2.26 -12.82 18.24
N ASN A 299 -1.37 -12.24 17.44
CA ASN A 299 -0.40 -11.23 17.84
C ASN A 299 -0.84 -9.83 17.39
N TYR A 300 -1.70 -9.20 18.20
CA TYR A 300 -2.13 -7.81 18.03
C TYR A 300 -1.58 -6.91 19.16
#